data_AF-A0A560JSQ0-F1
#
_entry.id   AF-A0A560JSQ0-F1
#
_cell.length_a   1.000
_cell.length_b   1.000
_cell.length_c   1.000
_cell.angle_alpha   90.00
_cell.angle_beta   90.00
_cell.angle_gamma   90.00
#
_symmetry.space_group_name_H-M   'P 1'
#
loop_
_entity.id
_entity.type
_entity.pdbx_description
1 polymer ?
#
loop_
_entity_poly.entity_id
_entity_poly.type
_entity_poly.pdbx_seq_one_letter_code
_entity_poly.pdbx_strand_id
1 'polypeptide(L)' 'MLHRWDSIVSDTTDNPVSANNFIQAGYRLYVPEIPWAWSHTLYWRKRLR' A
#
# COMPACT_ATOMS: atom_id res chain seq x y z
N MET A 1 -2.71 25.66 -10.43
CA MET A 1 -2.23 24.67 -9.43
C MET A 1 -2.31 23.27 -10.05
N LEU A 2 -1.18 22.68 -10.44
CA LEU A 2 -1.17 21.28 -10.88
C LEU A 2 -1.24 20.37 -9.64
N HIS A 3 -2.36 19.69 -9.46
CA HIS A 3 -2.51 18.65 -8.43
C HIS A 3 -1.80 17.41 -8.96
N ARG A 4 -0.73 16.98 -8.28
CA ARG A 4 0.00 15.74 -8.60
C ARG A 4 -0.17 14.77 -7.46
N TRP A 5 -0.38 13.51 -7.80
CA TRP A 5 -0.34 12.41 -6.84
C TRP A 5 1.10 12.24 -6.31
N ASP A 6 1.25 12.02 -5.00
CA ASP A 6 2.54 11.79 -4.34
C ASP A 6 2.82 10.29 -4.10
N SER A 7 1.76 9.48 -3.97
CA SER A 7 1.86 8.06 -3.64
C SER A 7 0.68 7.25 -4.15
N ILE A 8 0.89 5.94 -4.28
CA ILE A 8 -0.15 4.93 -4.52
C ILE A 8 -0.26 4.10 -3.25
N VAL A 9 -1.50 3.85 -2.83
CA VAL A 9 -1.82 3.05 -1.66
C VAL A 9 -2.69 1.86 -2.05
N SER A 10 -2.44 0.73 -1.39
CA SER A 10 -3.22 -0.50 -1.56
C SER A 10 -3.10 -1.35 -0.31
N ASP A 11 -3.78 -2.49 -0.28
CA ASP A 11 -3.82 -3.38 0.85
C ASP A 11 -3.96 -4.85 0.42
N THR A 12 -3.51 -5.78 1.27
CA THR A 12 -3.65 -7.23 1.05
C THR A 12 -4.00 -7.92 2.36
N THR A 13 -4.94 -8.85 2.31
CA THR A 13 -5.24 -9.71 3.47
C THR A 13 -5.24 -11.18 3.06
N ASP A 14 -4.48 -11.99 3.80
CA ASP A 14 -4.29 -13.42 3.53
C ASP A 14 -3.89 -13.75 2.07
N ASN A 15 -3.24 -12.80 1.39
CA ASN A 15 -2.84 -12.92 -0.02
C ASN A 15 -1.32 -12.72 -0.18
N PRO A 16 -0.51 -13.75 0.16
CA PRO A 16 0.95 -13.65 0.11
C PRO A 16 1.49 -13.42 -1.30
N VAL A 17 0.80 -13.90 -2.35
CA VAL A 17 1.20 -13.69 -3.74
C VAL A 17 1.17 -12.21 -4.10
N SER A 18 0.07 -11.51 -3.77
CA SER A 18 -0.03 -10.07 -4.03
C SER A 18 0.90 -9.25 -3.15
N ALA A 19 1.07 -9.65 -1.88
CA ALA A 19 2.05 -9.03 -0.98
C ALA A 19 3.48 -9.09 -1.54
N ASN A 20 3.89 -10.25 -2.05
CA ASN A 20 5.20 -10.43 -2.69
C ASN A 20 5.35 -9.56 -3.95
N ASN A 21 4.29 -9.42 -4.75
CA ASN A 21 4.30 -8.52 -5.90
C ASN A 21 4.44 -7.05 -5.48
N PHE A 22 3.79 -6.61 -4.41
CA PHE A 22 3.98 -5.26 -3.86
C PHE A 22 5.42 -5.01 -3.42
N ILE A 23 6.04 -5.97 -2.73
CA ILE A 23 7.45 -5.89 -2.33
C ILE A 23 8.35 -5.74 -3.55
N GLN A 24 8.18 -6.60 -4.57
CA GLN A 24 8.96 -6.54 -5.81
C GLN A 24 8.76 -5.22 -6.56
N ALA A 25 7.55 -4.68 -6.56
CA ALA A 25 7.22 -3.41 -7.19
C ALA A 25 7.71 -2.17 -6.42
N GLY A 26 8.36 -2.36 -5.26
CA GLY A 26 8.94 -1.28 -4.45
C GLY A 26 7.96 -0.61 -3.49
N TYR A 27 6.80 -1.22 -3.21
CA TYR A 27 5.94 -0.77 -2.13
C TYR A 27 6.55 -1.13 -0.77
N ARG A 28 6.21 -0.34 0.25
CA ARG A 28 6.58 -0.59 1.65
C ARG A 28 5.35 -0.69 2.52
N LEU A 29 5.45 -1.48 3.59
CA LEU A 29 4.43 -1.49 4.63
C LEU A 29 4.27 -0.08 5.21
N TYR A 30 3.03 0.31 5.47
CA TYR A 30 2.71 1.56 6.18
C TYR A 30 1.49 1.37 7.06
N VAL A 31 1.26 2.31 7.96
CA VAL A 31 0.07 2.34 8.82
C VAL A 31 -0.76 3.55 8.40
N PRO A 32 -2.00 3.36 7.90
CA PRO A 32 -2.88 4.48 7.62
C PRO A 32 -3.43 5.07 8.92
N GLU A 33 -3.72 6.37 8.93
CA GLU A 33 -4.36 7.03 10.08
C GLU A 33 -5.77 6.47 10.34
N ILE A 34 -6.50 6.15 9.27
CA ILE A 34 -7.83 5.53 9.32
C ILE A 34 -7.77 4.25 8.47
N PRO A 35 -7.63 3.07 9.10
CA PRO A 35 -7.68 1.79 8.40
C PRO A 35 -9.05 1.57 7.73
N TRP A 36 -9.07 1.07 6.48
CA TRP A 36 -10.32 0.79 5.74
C TRP A 36 -10.56 -0.70 5.45
N ALA A 37 -9.59 -1.57 5.74
CA ALA A 37 -9.66 -3.00 5.45
C ALA A 37 -9.81 -3.84 6.74
N TRP A 38 -9.56 -5.15 6.66
CA TRP A 38 -9.67 -6.06 7.80
C TRP A 38 -8.61 -5.79 8.86
N SER A 39 -8.84 -6.28 10.08
CA SER A 39 -7.99 -6.01 11.25
C SER A 39 -6.55 -6.49 11.08
N HIS A 40 -6.32 -7.56 10.30
CA HIS A 40 -5.01 -8.13 10.02
C HIS A 40 -4.50 -7.86 8.60
N THR A 41 -5.07 -6.88 7.90
CA THR A 41 -4.61 -6.45 6.58
C THR A 41 -3.21 -5.84 6.64
N LEU A 42 -2.39 -6.15 5.63
CA LEU A 42 -1.14 -5.43 5.36
C LEU A 42 -1.43 -4.26 4.41
N TYR A 43 -1.07 -3.05 4.81
CA TYR A 43 -1.19 -1.85 3.99
C TYR A 43 0.13 -1.52 3.28
N TRP A 44 0.06 -1.18 2.00
CA TRP A 44 1.19 -0.94 1.11
C TRP A 44 1.17 0.47 0.53
N ARG A 45 2.31 1.17 0.57
CA ARG A 45 2.48 2.49 -0.06
C ARG A 45 3.72 2.52 -0.94
N LYS A 46 3.58 3.07 -2.15
CA LYS A 46 4.69 3.41 -3.05
C LYS A 46 4.68 4.91 -3.32
N ARG A 47 5.80 5.59 -3.04
CA ARG A 47 5.96 7.00 -3.43
C ARG A 47 6.22 7.08 -4.94
N LEU A 48 5.68 8.11 -5.58
CA LEU A 48 5.85 8.38 -7.02
C LEU A 48 7.08 9.26 -7.32
N ARG A 49 7.92 9.50 -6.31
CA ARG A 49 9.14 10.32 -6.38
C ARG A 49 10.36 9.47 -6.10
#